data_AF-A0A836P0R5-F1
#
_entry.id   AF-A0A836P0R5-F1
#
_cell.length_a   1.000
_cell.length_b   1.000
_cell.length_c   1.000
_cell.angle_alpha   90.00
_cell.angle_beta   90.00
_cell.angle_gamma   90.00
#
_symmetry.space_group_name_H-M   'P 1'
#
loop_
_entity.id
_entity.type
_entity.pdbx_description
1 polymer ?
#
loop_
_entity_poly.entity_id
_entity_poly.type
_entity_poly.pdbx_seq_one_letter_code
_entity_poly.pdbx_strand_id
1 'polypeptide(L)'
;DKNKKYAILEMLFRRDADSCLKSKTVLMLTHDVEPIIDTIRSLEKKFSNQTSSAFLKLAAGQIRESIIGKDDIQTFSQICKSAVASEKHDVIKLIYMRRNYEIADNKGDAYQVISNVFHKRERAIDTREPKGLGGNHPEMEPAKFKKGCNEVSNQLNSFSYPDLLNRIA
;
A
#
# COMPACT_ATOMS: atom_id res chain seq x y z
N ASP A 1 -4.36 -14.92 -12.76
CA ASP A 1 -2.91 -14.84 -13.03
C ASP A 1 -2.00 -15.10 -11.83
N LYS A 2 -2.47 -14.98 -10.56
CA LYS A 2 -1.66 -15.24 -9.35
C LYS A 2 -1.10 -16.68 -9.23
N ASN A 3 -1.76 -17.70 -9.79
CA ASN A 3 -1.31 -19.09 -9.67
C ASN A 3 -0.21 -19.49 -10.68
N LYS A 4 0.06 -18.67 -11.72
CA LYS A 4 1.08 -19.00 -12.72
C LYS A 4 2.51 -18.65 -12.28
N LYS A 5 2.67 -17.81 -11.25
CA LYS A 5 3.98 -17.21 -10.94
C LYS A 5 4.78 -17.94 -9.86
N TYR A 6 4.10 -18.56 -8.87
CA TYR A 6 4.70 -19.62 -8.06
C TYR A 6 5.29 -20.74 -8.92
N ALA A 7 4.67 -20.97 -10.09
CA ALA A 7 5.16 -21.96 -11.02
C ALA A 7 6.57 -21.63 -11.53
N ILE A 8 7.02 -20.37 -11.61
CA ILE A 8 8.36 -20.06 -12.16
C ILE A 8 9.46 -20.48 -11.18
N LEU A 9 9.41 -20.05 -9.92
CA LEU A 9 10.42 -20.46 -8.93
C LEU A 9 10.36 -21.98 -8.68
N GLU A 10 9.17 -22.57 -8.69
CA GLU A 10 8.99 -24.01 -8.57
C GLU A 10 9.51 -24.77 -9.80
N MET A 11 9.23 -24.29 -11.02
CA MET A 11 9.74 -24.87 -12.26
C MET A 11 11.26 -24.76 -12.36
N LEU A 12 11.81 -23.61 -12.01
CA LEU A 12 13.23 -23.35 -12.14
C LEU A 12 14.07 -24.06 -11.09
N PHE A 13 13.58 -24.25 -9.86
CA PHE A 13 14.44 -24.73 -8.77
C PHE A 13 13.93 -25.97 -8.02
N ARG A 14 12.73 -26.47 -8.31
CA ARG A 14 12.10 -27.54 -7.51
C ARG A 14 11.55 -28.73 -8.29
N ARG A 15 11.60 -28.71 -9.63
CA ARG A 15 11.33 -29.90 -10.46
C ARG A 15 12.48 -30.90 -10.41
N ASP A 16 12.38 -32.00 -11.16
CA ASP A 16 13.45 -32.98 -11.29
C ASP A 16 14.74 -32.30 -11.75
N ALA A 17 15.85 -32.65 -11.09
CA ALA A 17 17.14 -31.96 -11.23
C ALA A 17 17.65 -31.93 -12.68
N ASP A 18 17.31 -32.96 -13.47
CA ASP A 18 17.69 -33.09 -14.89
C ASP A 18 16.95 -32.11 -15.81
N SER A 19 15.89 -31.45 -15.31
CA SER A 19 15.02 -30.54 -16.06
C SER A 19 14.96 -29.13 -15.49
N CYS A 20 15.75 -28.82 -14.46
CA CYS A 20 15.71 -27.52 -13.79
C CYS A 20 17.11 -27.05 -13.32
N LEU A 21 17.14 -25.90 -12.64
CA LEU A 21 18.35 -25.26 -12.12
C LEU A 21 18.65 -25.64 -10.67
N LYS A 22 18.02 -26.69 -10.16
CA LYS A 22 18.29 -27.22 -8.81
C LYS A 22 19.78 -27.58 -8.68
N SER A 23 20.38 -27.21 -7.56
CA SER A 23 21.81 -27.39 -7.27
C SER A 23 22.78 -26.63 -8.20
N LYS A 24 22.31 -25.66 -8.97
CA LYS A 24 23.16 -24.74 -9.75
C LYS A 24 23.26 -23.38 -9.06
N THR A 25 24.39 -22.70 -9.24
CA THR A 25 24.50 -21.27 -8.91
C THR A 25 23.86 -20.47 -10.03
N VAL A 26 22.85 -19.66 -9.71
CA VAL A 26 22.07 -18.91 -10.69
C VAL A 26 22.03 -17.44 -10.29
N LEU A 27 22.33 -16.57 -11.26
CA LEU A 27 22.05 -15.14 -11.16
C LEU A 27 20.74 -14.84 -11.90
N MET A 28 19.73 -14.35 -11.19
CA MET A 28 18.46 -13.92 -11.77
C MET A 28 18.39 -12.40 -11.76
N LEU A 29 18.31 -11.79 -12.94
CA LEU A 29 18.10 -10.36 -13.11
C LEU A 29 16.65 -10.13 -13.52
N THR A 30 15.91 -9.35 -12.72
CA THR A 30 14.50 -9.07 -12.96
C THR A 30 14.15 -7.66 -12.51
N HIS A 31 13.13 -7.08 -13.15
CA HIS A 31 12.49 -5.84 -12.71
C HIS A 31 11.23 -6.13 -11.85
N ASP A 32 10.79 -7.39 -11.80
CA ASP A 32 9.66 -7.83 -10.99
C ASP A 32 10.11 -8.09 -9.55
N VAL A 33 9.36 -7.57 -8.58
CA VAL A 33 9.60 -7.74 -7.14
C VAL A 33 9.03 -9.06 -6.61
N GLU A 34 8.09 -9.68 -7.33
CA GLU A 34 7.40 -10.88 -6.85
C GLU A 34 8.33 -12.07 -6.56
N PRO A 35 9.34 -12.41 -7.41
CA PRO A 35 10.29 -13.47 -7.09
C PRO A 35 11.05 -13.22 -5.80
N ILE A 36 11.35 -11.94 -5.50
CA ILE A 36 12.04 -11.52 -4.28
C ILE A 36 11.12 -11.71 -3.07
N ILE A 37 9.85 -11.31 -3.17
CA ILE A 37 8.84 -11.52 -2.12
C ILE A 37 8.69 -13.02 -1.83
N ASP A 38 8.63 -13.85 -2.87
CA ASP A 38 8.42 -15.28 -2.73
C ASP A 38 9.61 -16.00 -2.09
N THR A 39 10.85 -15.67 -2.47
CA THR A 39 12.04 -16.33 -1.90
C THR A 39 12.36 -15.84 -0.49
N ILE A 40 12.22 -14.53 -0.23
CA ILE A 40 12.64 -13.93 1.05
C ILE A 40 11.55 -14.03 2.11
N ARG A 41 10.26 -13.94 1.73
CA ARG A 41 9.15 -13.85 2.69
C ARG A 41 8.18 -15.03 2.63
N SER A 42 7.66 -15.39 1.46
CA SER A 42 6.59 -16.41 1.35
C SER A 42 7.12 -17.83 1.55
N LEU A 43 8.30 -18.13 0.99
CA LEU A 43 8.93 -19.45 0.98
C LEU A 43 10.28 -19.44 1.69
N GLU A 44 10.47 -18.51 2.63
CA GLU A 44 11.71 -18.32 3.40
C GLU A 44 12.26 -19.67 3.89
N LYS A 45 11.45 -20.50 4.54
CA LYS A 45 11.91 -21.82 5.06
C LYS A 45 12.42 -22.79 3.99
N LYS A 46 12.04 -22.60 2.72
CA LYS A 46 12.45 -23.45 1.59
C LYS A 46 13.69 -22.92 0.88
N PHE A 47 13.97 -21.62 0.99
CA PHE A 47 15.09 -20.93 0.32
C PHE A 47 16.06 -20.27 1.30
N SER A 48 15.83 -20.42 2.61
CA SER A 48 16.62 -19.83 3.69
C SER A 48 18.07 -20.27 3.54
N ASN A 49 18.99 -19.31 3.57
CA ASN A 49 20.43 -19.50 3.39
C ASN A 49 20.88 -19.96 1.99
N GLN A 50 19.98 -20.06 1.01
CA GLN A 50 20.31 -20.46 -0.36
C GLN A 50 20.10 -19.34 -1.40
N THR A 51 19.47 -18.24 -0.98
CA THR A 51 19.16 -17.11 -1.85
C THR A 51 19.63 -15.82 -1.19
N SER A 52 20.17 -14.93 -2.02
CA SER A 52 20.44 -13.54 -1.68
C SER A 52 19.72 -12.66 -2.70
N SER A 53 19.27 -11.49 -2.29
CA SER A 53 18.65 -10.52 -3.19
C SER A 53 19.19 -9.14 -2.92
N ALA A 54 19.33 -8.38 -3.99
CA ALA A 54 19.72 -7.00 -3.91
C ALA A 54 19.04 -6.15 -4.98
N PHE A 55 18.80 -4.90 -4.64
CA PHE A 55 18.38 -3.85 -5.55
C PHE A 55 19.61 -3.20 -6.17
N LEU A 56 19.68 -3.17 -7.51
CA LEU A 56 20.72 -2.48 -8.24
C LEU A 56 20.26 -1.06 -8.60
N LYS A 57 21.00 -0.06 -8.15
CA LYS A 57 20.73 1.36 -8.43
C LYS A 57 21.88 1.98 -9.20
N LEU A 58 21.61 2.53 -10.38
CA LEU A 58 22.52 3.40 -11.11
C LEU A 58 22.34 4.84 -10.63
N ALA A 59 23.39 5.45 -10.09
CA ALA A 59 23.39 6.86 -9.72
C ALA A 59 24.78 7.47 -9.99
N ALA A 60 24.82 8.64 -10.61
CA ALA A 60 26.06 9.33 -10.98
C ALA A 60 27.07 8.43 -11.76
N GLY A 61 26.56 7.60 -12.67
CA GLY A 61 27.37 6.68 -13.47
C GLY A 61 27.92 5.46 -12.74
N GLN A 62 27.57 5.25 -11.46
CA GLN A 62 28.00 4.09 -10.67
C GLN A 62 26.81 3.19 -10.33
N ILE A 63 26.98 1.88 -10.52
CA ILE A 63 26.02 0.87 -10.06
C ILE A 63 26.34 0.56 -8.60
N ARG A 64 25.32 0.70 -7.74
CA ARG A 64 25.39 0.30 -6.32
C ARG A 64 24.40 -0.83 -6.08
N GLU A 65 24.85 -1.78 -5.28
CA GLU A 65 24.03 -2.89 -4.80
C GLU A 65 23.51 -2.59 -3.40
N SER A 66 22.25 -2.89 -3.14
CA SER A 66 21.61 -2.74 -1.82
C SER A 66 20.89 -4.03 -1.48
N ILE A 67 21.38 -4.76 -0.47
CA ILE A 67 20.80 -6.02 -0.03
C ILE A 67 19.35 -5.81 0.37
N ILE A 68 18.46 -6.70 -0.07
CA ILE A 68 17.06 -6.72 0.32
C ILE A 68 16.91 -7.82 1.37
N GLY A 69 16.63 -7.43 2.59
CA GLY A 69 16.28 -8.32 3.69
C GLY A 69 14.77 -8.53 3.82
N LYS A 70 14.39 -9.38 4.78
CA LYS A 70 13.00 -9.68 5.09
C LYS A 70 12.21 -8.45 5.57
N ASP A 71 12.83 -7.63 6.40
CA ASP A 71 12.20 -6.46 7.00
C ASP A 71 12.05 -5.30 5.99
N ASP A 72 12.79 -5.33 4.88
CA ASP A 72 12.63 -4.39 3.77
C ASP A 72 11.34 -4.66 2.98
N ILE A 73 10.79 -5.87 3.07
CA ILE A 73 9.55 -6.26 2.39
C ILE A 73 8.36 -6.02 3.31
N GLN A 74 7.71 -4.88 3.14
CA GLN A 74 6.54 -4.49 3.92
C GLN A 74 5.24 -4.67 3.14
N THR A 75 4.19 -5.13 3.82
CA THR A 75 2.84 -5.12 3.23
C THR A 75 2.33 -3.69 3.13
N PHE A 76 1.36 -3.47 2.25
CA PHE A 76 0.71 -2.17 2.13
C PHE A 76 0.14 -1.65 3.47
N SER A 77 -0.46 -2.54 4.29
CA SER A 77 -0.97 -2.15 5.61
C SER A 77 0.15 -1.71 6.56
N GLN A 78 1.32 -2.37 6.54
CA GLN A 78 2.48 -1.97 7.33
C GLN A 78 2.99 -0.59 6.91
N ILE A 79 3.07 -0.33 5.60
CA ILE A 79 3.46 0.97 5.05
C ILE A 79 2.49 2.07 5.50
N CYS A 80 1.18 1.84 5.40
CA CYS A 80 0.18 2.81 5.86
C CYS A 80 0.31 3.13 7.35
N LYS A 81 0.45 2.10 8.19
CA LYS A 81 0.63 2.27 9.64
C LYS A 81 1.89 3.08 9.94
N SER A 82 3.02 2.76 9.30
CA SER A 82 4.27 3.49 9.45
C SER A 82 4.15 4.94 8.98
N ALA A 83 3.48 5.18 7.85
CA ALA A 83 3.29 6.53 7.33
C ALA A 83 2.45 7.40 8.28
N VAL A 84 1.34 6.87 8.79
CA VAL A 84 0.45 7.56 9.75
C VAL A 84 1.17 7.85 11.07
N ALA A 85 1.98 6.92 11.56
CA ALA A 85 2.73 7.07 12.81
C ALA A 85 4.01 7.93 12.68
N SER A 86 4.41 8.33 11.48
CA SER A 86 5.65 9.10 11.25
C SER A 86 5.44 10.62 11.38
N GLU A 87 6.54 11.40 11.38
CA GLU A 87 6.52 12.87 11.34
C GLU A 87 6.18 13.46 9.95
N LYS A 88 5.56 12.66 9.07
CA LYS A 88 5.10 13.15 7.77
C LYS A 88 3.98 14.18 7.95
N HIS A 89 3.88 15.09 6.99
CA HIS A 89 2.81 16.07 6.95
C HIS A 89 1.43 15.40 6.92
N ASP A 90 0.43 16.01 7.57
CA ASP A 90 -0.91 15.45 7.76
C ASP A 90 -1.58 15.07 6.43
N VAL A 91 -1.39 15.89 5.39
CA VAL A 91 -1.89 15.59 4.04
C VAL A 91 -1.34 14.25 3.53
N ILE A 92 -0.06 13.95 3.76
CA ILE A 92 0.55 12.68 3.35
C ILE A 92 -0.07 11.53 4.16
N LYS A 93 -0.22 11.70 5.49
CA LYS A 93 -0.88 10.70 6.35
C LYS A 93 -2.29 10.39 5.86
N LEU A 94 -3.08 11.41 5.50
CA LEU A 94 -4.44 11.25 4.99
C LEU A 94 -4.49 10.51 3.65
N ILE A 95 -3.50 10.69 2.76
CA ILE A 95 -3.39 9.91 1.51
C ILE A 95 -3.26 8.41 1.85
N TYR A 96 -2.37 8.07 2.78
CA TYR A 96 -2.19 6.68 3.21
C TYR A 96 -3.43 6.12 3.93
N MET A 97 -4.07 6.92 4.79
CA MET A 97 -5.32 6.52 5.45
C MET A 97 -6.43 6.22 4.43
N ARG A 98 -6.67 7.14 3.48
CA ARG A 98 -7.66 6.93 2.41
C ARG A 98 -7.37 5.65 1.64
N ARG A 99 -6.12 5.46 1.22
CA ARG A 99 -5.72 4.27 0.44
C ARG A 99 -5.86 2.98 1.25
N ASN A 100 -5.59 3.02 2.55
CA ASN A 100 -5.80 1.89 3.46
C ASN A 100 -7.28 1.50 3.53
N TYR A 101 -8.18 2.48 3.64
CA TYR A 101 -9.63 2.25 3.59
C TYR A 101 -10.08 1.64 2.25
N GLU A 102 -9.55 2.11 1.11
CA GLU A 102 -9.86 1.55 -0.22
C GLU A 102 -9.46 0.09 -0.35
N ILE A 103 -8.25 -0.27 0.10
CA ILE A 103 -7.74 -1.64 -0.02
C ILE A 103 -8.43 -2.59 0.96
N ALA A 104 -8.86 -2.09 2.12
CA ALA A 104 -9.66 -2.85 3.06
C ALA A 104 -11.16 -2.91 2.68
N ASP A 105 -11.55 -2.29 1.56
CA ASP A 105 -12.95 -2.04 1.15
C ASP A 105 -13.83 -1.44 2.26
N ASN A 106 -13.22 -0.68 3.16
CA ASN A 106 -13.89 -0.01 4.27
C ASN A 106 -14.14 1.46 3.90
N LYS A 107 -15.21 1.70 3.15
CA LYS A 107 -15.61 3.05 2.70
C LYS A 107 -16.56 3.76 3.67
N GLY A 108 -16.34 3.58 4.96
CA GLY A 108 -17.12 4.15 6.06
C GLY A 108 -17.00 5.67 6.23
N ASP A 109 -17.42 6.18 7.39
CA ASP A 109 -17.56 7.62 7.63
C ASP A 109 -16.21 8.36 7.52
N ALA A 110 -15.14 7.82 8.13
CA ALA A 110 -13.78 8.39 7.99
C ALA A 110 -13.32 8.45 6.53
N TYR A 111 -13.55 7.39 5.75
CA TYR A 111 -13.20 7.36 4.33
C TYR A 111 -13.94 8.45 3.55
N GLN A 112 -15.26 8.60 3.78
CA GLN A 112 -16.06 9.64 3.13
C GLN A 112 -15.52 11.03 3.49
N VAL A 113 -15.23 11.30 4.76
CA VAL A 113 -14.64 12.58 5.20
C VAL A 113 -13.32 12.86 4.47
N ILE A 114 -12.36 11.94 4.51
CA ILE A 114 -11.06 12.13 3.86
C ILE A 114 -11.21 12.28 2.34
N SER A 115 -12.08 11.48 1.71
CA SER A 115 -12.36 11.57 0.28
C SER A 115 -12.92 12.94 -0.10
N ASN A 116 -13.86 13.47 0.69
CA ASN A 116 -14.44 14.80 0.44
C ASN A 116 -13.41 15.93 0.57
N VAL A 117 -12.50 15.85 1.55
CA VAL A 117 -11.33 16.75 1.66
C VAL A 117 -10.54 16.73 0.35
N PHE A 118 -10.09 15.56 -0.11
CA PHE A 118 -9.27 15.48 -1.33
C PHE A 118 -9.98 15.86 -2.63
N HIS A 119 -11.31 15.83 -2.65
CA HIS A 119 -12.11 16.37 -3.76
C HIS A 119 -12.44 17.86 -3.61
N LYS A 120 -11.82 18.55 -2.64
CA LYS A 120 -11.97 19.98 -2.37
C LYS A 120 -13.41 20.41 -2.13
N ARG A 121 -14.21 19.57 -1.44
CA ARG A 121 -15.62 19.89 -1.20
C ARG A 121 -15.80 20.68 0.10
N GLU A 122 -16.37 21.87 0.01
CA GLU A 122 -16.77 22.64 1.20
C GLU A 122 -17.85 21.91 2.01
N ARG A 123 -18.81 21.31 1.30
CA ARG A 123 -19.86 20.46 1.89
C ARG A 123 -19.61 19.00 1.52
N ALA A 124 -19.36 18.17 2.53
CA ALA A 124 -19.06 16.77 2.33
C ALA A 124 -20.31 15.99 1.85
N ILE A 125 -20.16 15.17 0.81
CA ILE A 125 -21.24 14.32 0.28
C ILE A 125 -21.06 12.87 0.71
N ASP A 126 -22.13 12.09 0.75
CA ASP A 126 -22.08 10.66 1.04
C ASP A 126 -22.21 9.84 -0.25
N THR A 127 -21.10 9.30 -0.76
CA THR A 127 -21.12 8.51 -2.00
C THR A 127 -21.70 7.10 -1.83
N ARG A 128 -22.01 6.69 -0.60
CA ARG A 128 -22.67 5.39 -0.32
C ARG A 128 -24.17 5.49 -0.55
N GLU A 129 -24.73 6.68 -0.38
CA GLU A 129 -26.14 6.94 -0.57
C GLU A 129 -26.45 7.12 -2.06
N PRO A 130 -27.64 6.71 -2.52
CA PRO A 130 -28.03 6.87 -3.91
C PRO A 130 -28.08 8.35 -4.31
N LYS A 131 -27.80 8.61 -5.58
CA LYS A 131 -27.94 9.96 -6.14
C LYS A 131 -29.40 10.37 -6.11
N GLY A 132 -29.66 11.61 -5.69
CA GLY A 132 -31.01 12.19 -5.73
C GLY A 132 -31.46 12.49 -7.16
N LEU A 133 -32.66 13.06 -7.29
CA LEU A 133 -33.27 13.43 -8.58
C LEU A 133 -32.38 14.36 -9.43
N GLY A 134 -31.48 15.12 -8.80
CA GLY A 134 -30.51 16.00 -9.48
C GLY A 134 -29.21 15.31 -9.91
N GLY A 135 -29.08 13.99 -9.82
CA GLY A 135 -27.87 13.25 -10.23
C GLY A 135 -26.65 13.40 -9.31
N ASN A 136 -26.80 14.12 -8.19
CA ASN A 136 -25.79 14.34 -7.17
C ASN A 136 -26.04 13.46 -5.95
N HIS A 137 -24.96 13.05 -5.29
CA HIS A 137 -25.05 12.40 -3.98
C HIS A 137 -25.52 13.42 -2.91
N PRO A 138 -26.26 12.97 -1.89
CA PRO A 138 -26.68 13.84 -0.80
C PRO A 138 -25.49 14.30 0.04
N GLU A 139 -25.66 15.41 0.75
CA GLU A 139 -24.72 15.86 1.79
C GLU A 139 -24.65 14.81 2.91
N MET A 140 -23.48 14.62 3.52
CA MET A 140 -23.33 13.74 4.66
C MET A 140 -24.18 14.23 5.83
N GLU A 141 -24.89 13.31 6.48
CA GLU A 141 -25.60 13.62 7.72
C GLU A 141 -24.60 14.15 8.78
N PRO A 142 -24.96 15.19 9.56
CA PRO A 142 -24.05 15.79 10.54
C PRO A 142 -23.48 14.79 11.55
N ALA A 143 -24.26 13.78 11.95
CA ALA A 143 -23.82 12.72 12.84
C ALA A 143 -22.75 11.81 12.20
N LYS A 144 -22.96 11.40 10.94
CA LYS A 144 -22.00 10.59 10.16
C LYS A 144 -20.73 11.40 9.90
N PHE A 145 -20.85 12.67 9.51
CA PHE A 145 -19.71 13.56 9.29
C PHE A 145 -18.88 13.74 10.57
N LYS A 146 -19.52 14.07 11.70
CA LYS A 146 -18.84 14.21 13.00
C LYS A 146 -18.16 12.92 13.43
N LYS A 147 -18.83 11.78 13.25
CA LYS A 147 -18.24 10.46 13.53
C LYS A 147 -17.01 10.18 12.66
N GLY A 148 -17.09 10.44 11.36
CA GLY A 148 -15.95 10.31 10.45
C GLY A 148 -14.79 11.22 10.84
N CYS A 149 -15.05 12.48 11.18
CA CYS A 149 -14.01 13.40 11.67
C CYS A 149 -13.35 12.86 12.95
N ASN A 150 -14.13 12.36 13.92
CA ASN A 150 -13.58 11.79 15.15
C ASN A 150 -12.71 10.55 14.88
N GLU A 151 -13.15 9.66 13.99
CA GLU A 151 -12.38 8.47 13.58
C GLU A 151 -11.03 8.85 12.96
N VAL A 152 -10.99 9.93 12.17
CA VAL A 152 -9.74 10.48 11.62
C VAL A 152 -8.88 11.10 12.73
N SER A 153 -9.47 11.91 13.61
CA SER A 153 -8.77 12.55 14.71
C SER A 153 -8.15 11.57 15.70
N ASN A 154 -8.72 10.37 15.86
CA ASN A 154 -8.13 9.30 16.68
C ASN A 154 -6.77 8.80 16.16
N GLN A 155 -6.49 8.98 14.86
CA GLN A 155 -5.24 8.56 14.23
C GLN A 155 -4.33 9.74 13.87
N LEU A 156 -4.90 10.94 13.76
CA LEU A 156 -4.20 12.15 13.34
C LEU A 156 -4.60 13.28 14.29
N ASN A 157 -3.73 13.51 15.29
CA ASN A 157 -3.92 14.57 16.26
C ASN A 157 -4.11 15.91 15.54
N SER A 158 -5.10 16.70 15.96
CA SER A 158 -5.43 18.01 15.38
C SER A 158 -6.04 17.98 13.97
N PHE A 159 -6.63 16.86 13.54
CA PHE A 159 -7.42 16.85 12.30
C PHE A 159 -8.57 17.87 12.36
N SER A 160 -8.64 18.72 11.34
CA SER A 160 -9.70 19.71 11.14
C SER A 160 -10.05 19.78 9.66
N TYR A 161 -11.30 19.45 9.33
CA TYR A 161 -11.76 19.41 7.93
C TYR A 161 -11.61 20.77 7.22
N PRO A 162 -12.06 21.91 7.80
CA PRO A 162 -11.92 23.21 7.15
C PRO A 162 -10.45 23.62 6.96
N ASP A 163 -9.60 23.38 7.97
CA ASP A 163 -8.19 23.78 7.89
C ASP A 163 -7.45 22.99 6.81
N LEU A 164 -7.72 21.69 6.71
CA LEU A 164 -7.14 20.86 5.66
C LEU A 164 -7.66 21.24 4.28
N LEU A 165 -8.95 21.55 4.16
CA LEU A 165 -9.54 22.03 2.91
C LEU A 165 -8.85 23.31 2.43
N ASN A 166 -8.61 24.27 3.34
CA ASN A 166 -7.89 25.50 3.02
C ASN A 166 -6.42 25.28 2.63
N ARG A 167 -5.76 24.26 3.19
CA ARG A 167 -4.37 23.92 2.85
C ARG A 167 -4.21 23.30 1.47
N ILE A 168 -5.26 22.67 0.93
CA ILE A 168 -5.23 21.95 -0.35
C ILE A 168 -5.99 22.66 -1.47
N ALA A 169 -6.81 23.67 -1.14
CA ALA A 169 -7.56 24.48 -2.09
C ALA A 169 -6.61 25.23 -3.02
#